data_AF-A0A7J9JKK0-F1
#
_entry.id   AF-A0A7J9JKK0-F1
#
_cell.length_a   1.000
_cell.length_b   1.000
_cell.length_c   1.000
_cell.angle_alpha   90.00
_cell.angle_beta   90.00
_cell.angle_gamma   90.00
#
_symmetry.space_group_name_H-M   'P 1'
#
loop_
_entity.id
_entity.type
_entity.pdbx_description
1 polymer ?
#
loop_
_entity_poly.entity_id
_entity_poly.type
_entity_poly.pdbx_seq_one_letter_code
_entity_poly.pdbx_strand_id
1 'polypeptide(L)' 'MELSSIGTLSTLAQDGWPLGVGVRFAVDAKGTPILCLPQPSPDAMWVTDSSVYNTGQSFQT' A
#
# COMPACT_ATOMS: atom_id res chain seq x y z
N MET A 1 5.20 -16.53 18.23
CA MET A 1 5.79 -15.24 17.84
C MET A 1 4.71 -14.48 17.11
N GLU A 2 4.25 -13.35 17.65
CA GLU A 2 3.27 -12.52 16.94
C GLU A 2 4.01 -11.77 15.84
N LEU A 3 3.72 -12.11 14.59
CA LEU A 3 4.22 -11.35 13.45
C LEU A 3 3.40 -10.06 13.39
N SER A 4 4.06 -8.90 13.46
CA SER A 4 3.40 -7.63 13.15
C SER A 4 2.77 -7.74 11.77
N SER A 5 1.48 -7.43 11.66
CA SER A 5 0.76 -7.40 10.38
C SER A 5 0.82 -6.03 9.70
N ILE A 6 1.67 -5.12 10.20
CA ILE A 6 1.84 -3.75 9.73
C ILE A 6 3.32 -3.47 9.46
N GLY A 7 3.61 -2.80 8.34
CA GLY A 7 4.96 -2.38 7.94
C GLY A 7 4.94 -1.29 6.87
N THR A 8 6.10 -0.99 6.30
CA THR A 8 6.26 -0.04 5.19
C THR A 8 6.67 -0.78 3.93
N LEU A 9 5.92 -0.61 2.85
CA LEU A 9 6.29 -1.02 1.50
C LEU A 9 7.09 0.10 0.85
N SER A 10 8.34 -0.18 0.46
CA SER A 10 9.16 0.73 -0.33
C SER A 10 9.15 0.29 -1.80
N THR A 11 8.81 1.19 -2.70
CA THR A 11 8.77 0.98 -4.16
C THR A 11 9.26 2.22 -4.88
N LEU A 12 9.45 2.14 -6.20
CA LEU A 12 9.64 3.31 -7.04
C LEU A 12 8.29 3.89 -7.44
N ALA A 13 8.17 5.22 -7.37
CA ALA A 13 7.12 5.97 -8.06
C ALA A 13 7.38 6.00 -9.58
N GLN A 14 6.40 6.46 -10.34
CA GLN A 14 6.47 6.46 -11.80
C GLN A 14 7.59 7.35 -12.36
N ASP A 15 7.98 8.38 -11.61
CA ASP A 15 9.09 9.29 -11.90
C ASP A 15 10.46 8.77 -11.41
N GLY A 16 10.50 7.57 -10.83
CA GLY A 16 11.70 6.93 -10.32
C GLY A 16 12.14 7.40 -8.93
N TRP A 17 11.38 8.27 -8.25
CA TRP A 17 11.67 8.60 -6.86
C TRP A 17 11.26 7.45 -5.92
N PRO A 18 11.99 7.22 -4.82
CA PRO A 18 11.57 6.27 -3.80
C PRO A 18 10.26 6.70 -3.12
N LEU A 19 9.32 5.77 -3.04
CA LEU A 19 8.04 5.94 -2.39
C LEU A 19 7.90 4.92 -1.25
N GLY A 20 7.58 5.39 -0.05
CA GLY A 20 7.25 4.55 1.11
C GLY A 20 5.76 4.64 1.43
N VAL A 21 5.08 3.50 1.56
CA VAL A 21 3.65 3.42 1.87
C VAL A 21 3.42 2.49 3.06
N GLY A 22 2.62 2.91 4.04
CA GLY A 22 2.21 2.04 5.14
C GLY A 22 1.26 0.94 4.65
N VAL A 23 1.56 -0.31 4.97
CA VAL A 23 0.80 -1.48 4.48
C VAL A 23 0.44 -2.43 5.61
N ARG A 24 -0.63 -3.19 5.37
CA ARG A 24 -0.92 -4.42 6.12
C ARG A 24 -0.51 -5.62 5.27
N PHE A 25 -0.01 -6.66 5.92
CA PHE A 25 0.38 -7.88 5.24
C PHE A 25 0.07 -9.11 6.09
N ALA A 26 -0.13 -10.23 5.41
CA ALA A 26 -0.11 -11.56 6.00
C ALA A 26 1.23 -12.23 5.68
N VAL A 27 1.58 -13.30 6.40
CA VAL A 27 2.81 -14.06 6.15
C VAL A 27 2.43 -15.51 5.87
N ASP A 28 2.93 -16.07 4.76
CA ASP A 28 2.71 -17.48 4.42
C ASP A 28 3.56 -18.42 5.30
N ALA A 29 3.36 -19.73 5.13
CA ALA A 29 4.09 -20.75 5.91
C ALA A 29 5.63 -20.74 5.71
N LYS A 30 6.13 -20.06 4.66
CA LYS A 30 7.56 -19.93 4.35
C LYS A 30 8.16 -18.61 4.84
N GLY A 31 7.36 -17.72 5.44
CA GLY A 31 7.82 -16.40 5.87
C GLY A 31 7.67 -15.32 4.79
N THR A 32 6.98 -15.60 3.68
CA THR A 32 6.79 -14.63 2.59
C THR A 32 5.67 -13.65 2.94
N PRO A 33 5.88 -12.33 2.88
CA PRO A 33 4.82 -11.35 3.07
C PRO A 33 3.89 -11.31 1.85
N ILE A 34 2.59 -11.41 2.11
CA ILE A 34 1.52 -11.33 1.12
C ILE A 34 0.75 -10.02 1.34
N LEU A 35 0.65 -9.23 0.28
CA LEU A 35 -0.05 -7.95 0.26
C LEU A 35 -1.23 -8.01 -0.72
N CYS A 36 -2.37 -7.45 -0.32
CA CYS A 36 -3.50 -7.19 -1.21
C CYS A 36 -3.47 -5.72 -1.60
N LEU A 37 -3.09 -5.42 -2.83
CA LEU A 37 -3.09 -4.06 -3.37
C LEU A 37 -4.39 -3.80 -4.13
N PRO A 38 -4.98 -2.60 -4.03
CA PRO A 38 -6.13 -2.24 -4.85
C PRO A 38 -5.72 -2.26 -6.32
N GLN A 39 -6.62 -2.74 -7.19
CA GLN A 39 -6.43 -2.58 -8.62
C GLN A 39 -6.56 -1.09 -8.95
N PRO A 40 -5.67 -0.54 -9.81
CA PRO A 40 -5.87 0.82 -10.30
C PRO A 40 -7.20 0.86 -11.06
N SER A 41 -8.15 1.67 -10.60
CA SER A 41 -9.39 1.87 -11.35
C SER A 41 -9.08 2.64 -12.65
N PRO A 42 -9.78 2.37 -13.76
CA PRO A 42 -9.63 3.15 -14.99
C PRO A 42 -9.81 4.67 -14.75
N ASP A 43 -10.67 5.02 -13.79
CA ASP A 43 -10.94 6.40 -13.37
C ASP A 43 -9.86 6.97 -12.42
N ALA A 44 -8.94 6.15 -11.88
CA ALA A 44 -7.78 6.64 -11.13
C ALA A 44 -6.59 6.91 -12.06
N MET A 45 -6.62 6.42 -13.30
CA MET A 45 -5.51 6.59 -14.25
C MET A 45 -5.34 8.04 -14.75
N TRP A 46 -6.35 8.90 -14.52
CA TRP A 46 -6.25 10.36 -14.76
C TRP A 46 -5.97 11.16 -13.48
N VAL A 47 -6.01 10.54 -12.30
CA VAL A 47 -5.65 11.19 -11.03
C VAL A 47 -4.16 11.01 -10.81
N THR A 48 -3.37 11.86 -11.48
CA THR A 48 -1.92 12.04 -11.25
C THR A 48 -1.60 12.65 -9.89
N ASP A 49 -2.61 12.91 -9.05
CA ASP A 49 -2.38 13.43 -7.72
C ASP A 49 -2.18 12.30 -6.72
N SER A 50 -1.03 12.34 -6.06
CA SER A 50 -0.53 11.41 -5.05
C SER A 50 -1.42 11.24 -3.80
N SER A 51 -2.65 11.74 -3.83
CA SER A 51 -3.61 11.72 -2.73
C SER A 51 -4.36 10.39 -2.57
N VAL A 52 -4.46 9.54 -3.61
CA VAL A 52 -5.33 8.34 -3.55
C VAL A 52 -4.74 7.20 -2.71
N TYR A 53 -3.41 7.11 -2.59
CA TYR A 53 -2.79 6.14 -1.66
C TYR A 53 -2.83 6.60 -0.20
N ASN A 54 -3.34 7.80 0.10
CA ASN A 54 -3.51 8.33 1.45
C ASN A 54 -4.95 8.20 1.98
N THR A 55 -5.68 7.15 1.59
CA THR A 55 -6.99 6.84 2.20
C THR A 55 -6.89 5.79 3.30
N GLY A 56 -5.82 5.88 4.10
CA GLY A 56 -5.88 5.45 5.49
C GLY A 56 -6.41 6.61 6.31
N GLN A 57 -7.65 6.51 6.80
CA GLN A 57 -8.37 7.46 7.67
C GLN A 57 -9.40 8.38 7.00
N SER A 58 -10.60 7.84 6.81
CA SER A 58 -11.81 8.55 7.24
C SER A 58 -12.64 7.58 8.06
N PHE A 59 -12.37 7.51 9.36
CA PHE A 59 -13.35 7.01 10.30
C PHE A 59 -14.39 8.12 10.43
N GLN A 60 -15.55 7.95 9.79
CA GLN A 60 -16.70 8.80 10.07
C GLN A 60 -17.17 8.53 11.51
N THR A 61 -17.27 9.58 12.31
CA THR A 61 -17.97 9.60 13.60
C THR A 61 -19.46 9.79 13.36
#